data_AF-A0A7W0HBR4-F1
#
_entry.id   AF-A0A7W0HBR4-F1
#
_cell.length_a   1.000
_cell.length_b   1.000
_cell.length_c   1.000
_cell.angle_alpha   90.00
_cell.angle_beta   90.00
_cell.angle_gamma   90.00
#
_symmetry.space_group_name_H-M   'P 1'
#
loop_
_entity.id
_entity.type
_entity.pdbx_description
1 polymer ?
#
loop_
_entity_poly.entity_id
_entity_poly.type
_entity_poly.pdbx_seq_one_letter_code
_entity_poly.pdbx_strand_id
1 'polypeptide(L)'
;HTSTSALALELPDGGWVVDTPGIRSFGLAHVDPRELIGAFEDLAVLTVDCPRGCTHGEVEPECALDDAVADGRVEAERVQSFRRLLTSRDRTEGD
;
A
#
# COMPACT_ATOMS: atom_id res chain seq x y z
N HIS A 1 16.94 -7.51 -14.94
CA HIS A 1 17.57 -7.30 -13.62
C HIS A 1 18.93 -7.99 -13.68
N THR A 2 20.00 -7.30 -13.26
CA THR A 2 21.39 -7.79 -13.36
C THR A 2 21.83 -8.54 -12.10
N SER A 3 21.38 -8.12 -10.92
CA SER A 3 21.60 -8.84 -9.65
C SER A 3 20.64 -10.03 -9.52
N THR A 4 21.16 -11.20 -9.16
CA THR A 4 20.41 -12.47 -9.02
C THR A 4 20.33 -12.99 -7.59
N SER A 5 21.10 -12.40 -6.66
CA SER A 5 21.14 -12.76 -5.24
C SER A 5 21.21 -11.50 -4.37
N ALA A 6 20.79 -11.61 -3.11
CA ALA A 6 21.00 -10.55 -2.13
C ALA A 6 22.47 -10.51 -1.68
N LEU A 7 23.02 -9.30 -1.51
CA LEU A 7 24.38 -9.07 -1.03
C LEU A 7 24.36 -8.07 0.12
N ALA A 8 25.07 -8.37 1.21
CA ALA A 8 25.27 -7.45 2.32
C ALA A 8 26.69 -6.86 2.25
N LEU A 9 26.78 -5.54 2.21
CA LEU A 9 28.03 -4.78 2.13
C LEU A 9 28.20 -3.97 3.42
N GLU A 10 29.33 -4.16 4.11
CA GLU A 10 29.67 -3.41 5.32
C GLU A 10 30.16 -2.00 4.96
N LEU A 11 29.71 -0.98 5.71
CA LEU A 11 30.10 0.40 5.50
C LEU A 11 31.34 0.77 6.34
N PRO A 12 32.24 1.65 5.82
CA PRO A 12 33.48 2.03 6.52
C PRO A 12 33.26 2.60 7.92
N ASP A 13 32.17 3.32 8.13
CA ASP A 13 31.83 3.97 9.40
C ASP A 13 30.82 3.15 10.25
N GLY A 14 30.59 1.89 9.87
CA GLY A 14 29.64 0.97 10.49
C GLY A 14 28.26 0.96 9.82
N GLY A 15 27.55 -0.17 9.96
CA GLY A 15 26.27 -0.44 9.29
C GLY A 15 26.43 -1.25 8.01
N TRP A 16 25.30 -1.58 7.38
CA TRP A 16 25.25 -2.48 6.23
C TRP A 16 24.30 -1.96 5.16
N VAL A 17 24.69 -2.12 3.89
CA VAL A 17 23.81 -1.97 2.73
C VAL A 17 23.46 -3.36 2.23
N VAL A 18 22.17 -3.67 2.14
CA VAL A 18 21.68 -4.90 1.54
C VAL A 18 21.17 -4.60 0.14
N ASP A 19 21.92 -5.00 -0.89
CA ASP A 19 21.46 -4.99 -2.27
C ASP A 19 20.61 -6.23 -2.52
N THR A 20 19.40 -6.06 -3.05
CA THR A 20 18.47 -7.17 -3.35
C THR A 20 18.11 -7.15 -4.84
N PRO A 21 17.94 -8.31 -5.49
CA PRO A 21 17.33 -8.38 -6.81
C PRO A 21 15.98 -7.67 -6.84
N GLY A 22 15.62 -7.11 -8.00
CA GLY A 22 14.31 -6.47 -8.16
C GLY A 22 13.17 -7.47 -7.91
N ILE A 23 12.35 -7.20 -6.91
CA ILE A 23 11.17 -7.99 -6.58
C ILE A 23 10.08 -7.67 -7.61
N ARG A 24 9.58 -8.70 -8.32
CA ARG A 24 8.54 -8.54 -9.36
C ARG A 24 7.12 -8.77 -8.86
N SER A 25 6.97 -9.42 -7.72
CA SER A 25 5.71 -9.63 -7.05
C SER A 25 5.96 -9.74 -5.55
N PHE A 26 5.10 -9.09 -4.78
CA PHE A 26 5.02 -9.25 -3.33
C PHE A 26 3.63 -9.80 -3.02
N GLY A 27 3.57 -10.96 -2.37
CA GLY A 27 2.30 -11.55 -1.97
C GLY A 27 1.76 -10.84 -0.73
N LEU A 28 0.58 -10.23 -0.82
CA LEU A 28 -0.12 -9.61 0.33
C LEU A 28 -1.06 -10.60 1.04
N ALA A 29 -0.85 -11.91 0.87
CA ALA A 29 -1.73 -12.95 1.38
C ALA A 29 -1.88 -12.93 2.92
N HIS A 30 -0.89 -12.42 3.64
CA HIS A 30 -0.86 -12.42 5.11
C HIS A 30 -1.17 -11.08 5.78
N VAL A 31 -1.54 -10.05 5.01
CA VAL A 31 -1.94 -8.73 5.55
C VAL A 31 -3.43 -8.77 5.89
N ASP A 32 -3.98 -8.03 6.85
CA ASP A 32 -5.45 -7.86 6.96
C ASP A 32 -5.85 -6.65 6.08
N PRO A 33 -6.89 -6.73 5.22
CA PRO A 33 -7.27 -5.60 4.36
C PRO A 33 -7.56 -4.33 5.17
N ARG A 34 -8.05 -4.49 6.39
CA ARG A 34 -8.32 -3.39 7.32
C ARG A 34 -7.05 -2.78 7.90
N GLU A 35 -5.95 -3.52 7.95
CA GLU A 35 -4.66 -3.03 8.41
C GLU A 35 -3.87 -2.34 7.28
N LEU A 36 -4.19 -2.65 6.02
CA LEU A 36 -3.47 -2.10 4.86
C LEU A 36 -3.49 -0.57 4.83
N ILE A 37 -4.58 0.06 5.25
CA ILE A 37 -4.69 1.52 5.30
C ILE A 37 -3.64 2.13 6.24
N GLY A 38 -3.26 1.43 7.31
CA GLY A 38 -2.24 1.88 8.26
C GLY A 38 -0.83 1.97 7.65
N ALA A 39 -0.57 1.27 6.53
CA ALA A 39 0.68 1.41 5.78
C ALA A 39 0.72 2.67 4.89
N PHE A 40 -0.42 3.36 4.75
CA PHE A 40 -0.58 4.61 4.01
C PHE A 40 -0.94 5.72 5.00
N GLU A 41 0.02 6.17 5.81
CA GLU A 41 -0.22 7.14 6.89
C GLU A 41 -0.95 8.40 6.42
N ASP A 42 -0.60 8.92 5.23
CA ASP A 42 -1.23 10.07 4.59
C ASP A 42 -2.70 9.83 4.21
N LEU A 43 -3.08 8.58 3.92
CA LEU A 43 -4.46 8.20 3.67
C LEU A 43 -5.20 7.86 4.96
N ALA A 44 -4.54 7.18 5.91
CA ALA A 44 -5.10 6.75 7.18
C ALA A 44 -5.70 7.92 7.97
N VAL A 45 -5.00 9.07 7.98
CA VAL A 45 -5.50 10.29 8.65
C VAL A 45 -6.79 10.83 8.03
N LEU A 46 -7.02 10.60 6.73
CA LEU A 46 -8.23 11.03 6.03
C LEU A 46 -9.40 10.08 6.30
N THR A 47 -9.12 8.80 6.56
CA THR A 47 -10.15 7.78 6.80
C THR A 47 -10.83 7.85 8.16
N VAL A 48 -10.35 8.71 9.08
CA VAL A 48 -10.96 8.90 10.40
C VAL A 48 -12.41 9.40 10.32
N ASP A 49 -12.74 10.12 9.24
CA ASP A 49 -14.06 10.67 8.97
C ASP A 49 -14.97 9.70 8.18
N CYS A 50 -14.48 8.51 7.83
CA CYS A 50 -15.28 7.52 7.12
C CYS A 50 -16.41 6.96 7.99
N PRO A 51 -17.53 6.52 7.38
CA PRO A 51 -18.56 5.77 8.08
C PRO A 51 -17.99 4.46 8.63
N ARG A 52 -18.60 3.97 9.71
CA ARG A 52 -18.22 2.67 10.29
C ARG A 52 -18.42 1.56 9.25
N GLY A 53 -17.38 0.75 9.05
CA GLY A 53 -17.41 -0.36 8.09
C GLY A 53 -16.96 0.01 6.68
N CYS A 54 -16.53 1.26 6.45
CA CYS A 54 -15.95 1.69 5.19
C CYS A 54 -14.76 0.79 4.80
N THR A 55 -14.80 0.23 3.58
CA THR A 55 -13.70 -0.63 3.09
C THR A 55 -12.62 0.13 2.33
N HIS A 56 -12.86 1.41 2.04
CA HIS A 56 -12.01 2.28 1.20
C HIS A 56 -11.81 1.77 -0.25
N GLY A 57 -12.62 0.80 -0.68
CA GLY A 57 -12.64 0.29 -2.05
C GLY A 57 -13.09 1.32 -3.08
N GLU A 58 -13.09 0.93 -4.37
CA GLU A 58 -13.49 1.81 -5.48
C GLU A 58 -14.96 2.22 -5.44
N VAL A 59 -15.84 1.34 -4.95
CA VAL A 59 -17.28 1.59 -4.89
C VAL A 59 -17.71 1.60 -3.42
N GLU A 60 -17.34 2.67 -2.72
CA GLU A 60 -17.61 2.84 -1.30
C GLU A 60 -18.37 4.15 -1.07
N PRO A 61 -19.63 4.11 -0.60
CA PRO A 61 -20.40 5.33 -0.36
C PRO A 61 -19.78 6.13 0.79
N GLU A 62 -19.75 7.46 0.64
CA GLU A 62 -19.33 8.39 1.70
C GLU A 62 -17.89 8.12 2.20
N CYS A 63 -17.02 7.59 1.34
CA CYS A 63 -15.62 7.39 1.68
C CYS A 63 -14.88 8.72 1.71
N ALA A 64 -14.31 9.08 2.86
CA ALA A 64 -13.56 10.32 3.04
C ALA A 64 -12.33 10.43 2.11
N LEU A 65 -11.84 9.33 1.52
CA LEU A 65 -10.81 9.37 0.48
C LEU A 65 -11.33 9.96 -0.82
N ASP A 66 -12.58 9.68 -1.20
CA ASP A 66 -13.18 10.24 -2.40
C ASP A 66 -13.44 11.74 -2.22
N ASP A 67 -13.90 12.14 -1.03
CA ASP A 67 -14.03 13.56 -0.67
C ASP A 67 -12.67 14.27 -0.67
N ALA A 68 -11.63 13.63 -0.12
CA ALA A 68 -10.29 14.20 -0.10
C ALA A 68 -9.69 14.37 -1.51
N VAL A 69 -10.01 13.47 -2.44
CA VAL A 69 -9.63 13.61 -3.85
C VAL A 69 -10.42 14.76 -4.49
N ALA A 70 -11.73 14.86 -4.25
CA ALA A 70 -12.57 15.93 -4.78
C ALA A 70 -12.12 17.33 -4.29
N ASP A 71 -11.69 17.42 -3.02
CA ASP A 71 -11.20 18.64 -2.40
C ASP A 71 -9.72 18.97 -2.75
N GLY A 72 -9.02 18.07 -3.45
CA GLY A 72 -7.58 18.23 -3.75
C GLY A 72 -6.66 18.09 -2.54
N ARG A 73 -7.14 17.48 -1.44
CA ARG A 73 -6.33 17.19 -0.25
C ARG A 73 -5.37 16.02 -0.46
N VAL A 74 -5.66 15.15 -1.43
CA VAL A 74 -4.80 14.04 -1.84
C VAL A 74 -4.90 13.81 -3.35
N GLU A 75 -3.78 13.41 -3.95
CA GLU A 75 -3.72 13.06 -5.37
C GLU A 75 -4.53 11.79 -5.66
N ALA A 76 -5.33 11.81 -6.72
CA ALA A 76 -6.14 10.67 -7.14
C ALA A 76 -5.28 9.41 -7.39
N GLU A 77 -4.08 9.57 -7.94
CA GLU A 77 -3.15 8.47 -8.18
C GLU A 77 -2.72 7.76 -6.90
N ARG A 78 -2.63 8.50 -5.78
CA ARG A 78 -2.26 7.95 -4.47
C ARG A 78 -3.36 7.04 -3.95
N VAL A 79 -4.62 7.49 -3.99
CA VAL A 79 -5.79 6.68 -3.59
C VAL A 79 -5.95 5.47 -4.52
N GLN A 80 -5.75 5.64 -5.83
CA GLN A 80 -5.76 4.52 -6.77
C GLN A 80 -4.65 3.51 -6.50
N SER A 81 -3.46 3.95 -6.09
CA SER A 81 -2.36 3.04 -5.72
C SER A 81 -2.74 2.14 -4.55
N PHE A 82 -3.34 2.74 -3.51
CA PHE A 82 -3.87 2.00 -2.37
C PHE A 82 -4.97 1.00 -2.80
N ARG A 83 -5.97 1.45 -3.58
CA ARG A 83 -7.07 0.59 -4.06
C ARG A 83 -6.57 -0.57 -4.94
N ARG A 84 -5.57 -0.34 -5.79
CA ARG A 84 -4.92 -1.41 -6.57
C ARG A 84 -4.29 -2.46 -5.67
N LEU A 85 -3.62 -2.05 -4.59
CA LEU A 85 -3.06 -3.00 -3.63
C LEU A 85 -4.16 -3.76 -2.89
N LEU A 86 -5.22 -3.08 -2.48
CA LEU A 86 -6.38 -3.69 -1.84
C LEU A 86 -7.00 -4.80 -2.71
N THR A 87 -7.24 -4.54 -4.00
CA THR A 87 -7.81 -5.51 -4.96
C THR A 87 -6.81 -6.60 -5.37
N SER A 88 -5.50 -6.31 -5.41
CA SER A 88 -4.49 -7.32 -5.75
C SER A 88 -4.47 -8.53 -4.79
N ARG A 89 -5.06 -8.37 -3.61
CA ARG A 89 -5.23 -9.41 -2.60
C ARG A 89 -6.30 -10.42 -2.97
N ASP A 90 -7.47 -9.94 -3.41
CA ASP A 90 -8.61 -10.79 -3.82
C ASP A 90 -8.23 -11.75 -4.95
N ARG A 91 -7.29 -11.35 -5.81
CA ARG A 91 -6.83 -12.17 -6.93
C ARG A 91 -5.95 -13.37 -6.53
N THR A 92 -5.57 -13.48 -5.26
CA THR A 92 -4.74 -14.58 -4.75
C THR A 92 -5.55 -15.63 -3.97
N GLU A 93 -6.81 -15.35 -3.59
CA GLU A 93 -7.70 -16.30 -2.89
C GLU A 93 -8.46 -17.26 -3.83
N GLY A 94 -8.07 -17.35 -5.11
CA GLY A 94 -8.83 -18.08 -6.13
C GLY A 94 -8.00 -18.84 -7.17
N ASP A 95 -6.81 -19.35 -6.81
CA ASP A 95 -6.06 -20.33 -7.61
C ASP A 95 -5.67 -21.56 -6.75
#